data_AF-A0A848TR11-F1
#
_entry.id   AF-A0A848TR11-F1
#
_cell.length_a   1.000
_cell.length_b   1.000
_cell.length_c   1.000
_cell.angle_alpha   90.00
_cell.angle_beta   90.00
_cell.angle_gamma   90.00
#
_symmetry.space_group_name_H-M   'P 1'
#
loop_
_entity.id
_entity.type
_entity.pdbx_description
1 polymer ?
#
loop_
_entity_poly.entity_id
_entity_poly.type
_entity_poly.pdbx_seq_one_letter_code
_entity_poly.pdbx_strand_id
1 'polypeptide(L)'
;PATDIALLLAWMHVLIDEDLYDKAYVDKYTTGFNELREHVQDFTPEWAYGITTIKPAVIRKTARVMAAAAPSTIIHPGRHVTWYGDDSQRARAIAILNGLLGAWGRRGGFYFKEKIGIPKYPHPPYPKPKWGWEQIGENYPFAEMGITNELIKATIPSKENKYPIKSWVVAGTNLNNSIPNKKLLEEAIDSLEFMVVVDTMPMEITGYADVVLPECTYLERYDDIRSATNREPSIALRMPAVKPRFNSKPAWWMAKQIGEKLGLHDYFNYQDYKEVIAWQLEKLGTSLEEMEKIGVKKFKRKSGSMYLTEGQNYEFPTESGKIEFYSKELAALGFDPIPKYTKHPEPADGYYRLNYGRSPMHTFSRTVNNPNLNDLKSENDLWVNPKVARILDLKKGQYVWLENQDGVQSIFPIRVRVTERIRWDSVYMVHGFGHNNKKLGRAHGKGASDTQLISQVAIDPLMGGTGMRGNFVKILTENPTKTTVV
;
A
#
# COMPACT_ATOMS: atom_id res chain seq x y z
N PRO A 1 -20.21 1.00 -0.13
CA PRO A 1 -18.73 1.09 -0.07
C PRO A 1 -18.33 2.57 0.01
N ALA A 2 -17.08 2.92 0.39
CA ALA A 2 -16.60 4.31 0.41
C ALA A 2 -17.32 5.22 1.43
N THR A 3 -17.72 4.66 2.58
CA THR A 3 -18.49 5.38 3.61
C THR A 3 -17.86 5.24 4.99
N ASP A 4 -16.61 4.78 5.05
CA ASP A 4 -15.92 4.46 6.30
C ASP A 4 -15.71 5.70 7.19
N ILE A 5 -15.40 6.86 6.60
CA ILE A 5 -15.26 8.12 7.36
C ILE A 5 -16.57 8.50 8.05
N ALA A 6 -17.72 8.37 7.38
CA ALA A 6 -19.02 8.65 8.00
C ALA A 6 -19.29 7.75 9.22
N LEU A 7 -18.92 6.46 9.14
CA LEU A 7 -19.02 5.55 10.28
C LEU A 7 -18.07 5.94 11.42
N LEU A 8 -16.82 6.29 11.11
CA LEU A 8 -15.83 6.70 12.11
C LEU A 8 -16.28 7.97 12.84
N LEU A 9 -16.80 8.96 12.11
CA LEU A 9 -17.34 10.19 12.68
C LEU A 9 -18.55 9.93 13.59
N ALA A 10 -19.45 9.02 13.19
CA ALA A 10 -20.59 8.66 14.03
C ALA A 10 -20.20 7.87 15.29
N TRP A 11 -19.13 7.08 15.25
CA TRP A 11 -18.58 6.49 16.47
C TRP A 11 -17.98 7.54 17.38
N MET A 12 -17.25 8.54 16.86
CA MET A 12 -16.74 9.66 17.67
C MET A 12 -17.89 10.43 18.33
N HIS A 13 -18.95 10.73 17.57
CA HIS A 13 -20.16 11.35 18.09
C HIS A 13 -20.72 10.58 19.29
N VAL A 14 -20.98 9.28 19.15
CA VAL A 14 -21.54 8.48 20.26
C VAL A 14 -20.60 8.43 21.47
N LEU A 15 -19.29 8.31 21.26
CA LEU A 15 -18.32 8.28 22.36
C LEU A 15 -18.27 9.61 23.13
N ILE A 16 -18.43 10.74 22.44
CA ILE A 16 -18.36 12.07 23.04
C ILE A 16 -19.69 12.47 23.67
N ASP A 17 -20.82 12.27 22.97
CA ASP A 17 -22.17 12.63 23.42
C ASP A 17 -22.60 11.83 24.65
N GLU A 18 -22.25 10.53 24.70
CA GLU A 18 -22.55 9.66 25.85
C GLU A 18 -21.43 9.67 26.91
N ASP A 19 -20.42 10.55 26.80
CA ASP A 19 -19.32 10.66 27.77
C ASP A 19 -18.51 9.35 28.00
N LEU A 20 -18.36 8.53 26.95
CA LEU A 20 -17.74 7.19 27.00
C LEU A 20 -16.25 7.15 26.65
N TYR A 21 -15.64 8.29 26.29
CA TYR A 21 -14.21 8.38 25.99
C TYR A 21 -13.34 8.42 27.26
N ASP A 22 -12.06 8.10 27.15
CA ASP A 22 -11.11 8.16 28.26
C ASP A 22 -10.70 9.62 28.55
N LYS A 23 -11.44 10.27 29.47
CA LYS A 23 -11.27 11.68 29.84
C LYS A 23 -9.84 11.97 30.31
N ALA A 24 -9.30 11.16 31.21
CA ALA A 24 -7.97 11.37 31.77
C ALA A 24 -6.86 11.24 30.69
N TYR A 25 -7.02 10.32 29.74
CA TYR A 25 -6.11 10.20 28.61
C TYR A 25 -6.20 11.39 27.66
N VAL A 26 -7.43 11.81 27.31
CA VAL A 26 -7.67 12.93 26.41
C VAL A 26 -7.08 14.21 26.97
N ASP A 27 -7.36 14.54 28.23
CA ASP A 27 -6.83 15.74 28.88
C ASP A 27 -5.30 15.76 28.90
N LYS A 28 -4.69 14.59 29.14
CA LYS A 28 -3.24 14.47 29.27
C LYS A 28 -2.52 14.48 27.92
N TYR A 29 -2.94 13.65 26.99
CA TYR A 29 -2.15 13.28 25.80
C TYR A 29 -2.69 13.83 24.48
N THR A 30 -3.75 14.65 24.51
CA THR A 30 -4.37 15.16 23.28
C THR A 30 -4.49 16.68 23.25
N THR A 31 -4.76 17.22 22.06
CA THR A 31 -5.13 18.62 21.82
C THR A 31 -6.31 18.67 20.84
N GLY A 32 -7.09 19.75 20.85
CA GLY A 32 -8.16 19.97 19.88
C GLY A 32 -9.48 19.24 20.19
N PHE A 33 -9.73 18.87 21.44
CA PHE A 33 -10.91 18.08 21.82
C PHE A 33 -12.22 18.86 21.73
N ASN A 34 -12.22 20.15 22.05
CA ASN A 34 -13.43 20.97 21.98
C ASN A 34 -13.86 21.16 20.51
N GLU A 35 -12.90 21.42 19.64
CA GLU A 35 -13.09 21.54 18.19
C GLU A 35 -13.60 20.21 17.61
N LEU A 36 -13.07 19.06 18.07
CA LEU A 36 -13.59 17.75 17.68
C LEU A 36 -15.04 17.55 18.14
N ARG A 37 -15.34 17.87 19.40
CA ARG A 37 -16.69 17.72 19.99
C ARG A 37 -17.72 18.52 19.18
N GLU A 38 -17.41 19.77 18.87
CA GLU A 38 -18.27 20.63 18.05
C GLU A 38 -18.43 20.05 16.63
N HIS A 39 -17.33 19.65 16.00
CA HIS A 39 -17.34 19.10 14.65
C HIS A 39 -18.20 17.84 14.50
N VAL A 40 -18.18 16.94 15.49
CA VAL A 40 -18.93 15.67 15.42
C VAL A 40 -20.35 15.73 15.96
N GLN A 41 -20.81 16.89 16.43
CA GLN A 41 -22.13 17.04 17.05
C GLN A 41 -23.27 16.56 16.14
N ASP A 42 -23.19 16.86 14.85
CA ASP A 42 -24.25 16.52 13.88
C ASP A 42 -24.08 15.14 13.22
N PHE A 43 -22.97 14.44 13.48
CA PHE A 43 -22.70 13.12 12.90
C PHE A 43 -23.39 11.99 13.67
N THR A 44 -24.69 12.12 13.85
CA THR A 44 -25.50 11.15 14.59
C THR A 44 -25.51 9.77 13.90
N PRO A 45 -25.80 8.68 14.64
CA PRO A 45 -26.05 7.37 14.06
C PRO A 45 -27.15 7.37 12.98
N GLU A 46 -28.16 8.24 13.10
CA GLU A 46 -29.23 8.42 12.12
C GLU A 46 -28.72 9.08 10.83
N TRP A 47 -27.90 10.13 10.96
CA TRP A 47 -27.20 10.73 9.81
C TRP A 47 -26.35 9.69 9.09
N ALA A 48 -25.54 8.92 9.84
CA ALA A 48 -24.67 7.90 9.26
C ALA A 48 -25.45 6.75 8.62
N TYR A 49 -26.66 6.43 9.06
CA TYR A 49 -27.50 5.41 8.42
C TYR A 49 -27.85 5.76 6.97
N GLY A 50 -28.17 7.04 6.71
CA GLY A 50 -28.47 7.52 5.35
C GLY A 50 -27.31 7.38 4.36
N ILE A 51 -26.08 7.29 4.87
CA ILE A 51 -24.85 7.18 4.08
C ILE A 51 -24.36 5.72 4.04
N THR A 52 -24.17 5.14 5.21
CA THR A 52 -23.50 3.83 5.38
C THR A 52 -24.44 2.65 5.18
N THR A 53 -25.75 2.86 5.29
CA THR A 53 -26.80 1.82 5.39
C THR A 53 -26.70 0.92 6.63
N ILE A 54 -25.84 1.25 7.61
CA ILE A 54 -25.72 0.53 8.88
C ILE A 54 -26.75 1.05 9.86
N LYS A 55 -27.60 0.17 10.41
CA LYS A 55 -28.68 0.55 11.33
C LYS A 55 -28.14 1.39 12.50
N PRO A 56 -28.78 2.50 12.90
CA PRO A 56 -28.30 3.36 13.98
C PRO A 56 -28.00 2.62 15.30
N ALA A 57 -28.86 1.67 15.66
CA ALA A 57 -28.67 0.83 16.86
C ALA A 57 -27.38 -0.01 16.82
N VAL A 58 -26.92 -0.45 15.63
CA VAL A 58 -25.67 -1.19 15.49
C VAL A 58 -24.47 -0.26 15.69
N ILE A 59 -24.52 0.96 15.15
CA ILE A 59 -23.47 1.99 15.31
C ILE A 59 -23.29 2.33 16.81
N ARG A 60 -24.38 2.61 17.52
CA ARG A 60 -24.34 2.86 18.98
C ARG A 60 -23.79 1.67 19.75
N LYS A 61 -24.29 0.46 19.43
CA LYS A 61 -23.84 -0.78 20.09
C LYS A 61 -22.34 -0.99 19.92
N THR A 62 -21.80 -0.81 18.71
CA THR A 62 -20.36 -1.03 18.48
C THR A 62 -19.50 0.05 19.13
N ALA A 63 -19.92 1.32 19.15
CA ALA A 63 -19.25 2.37 19.91
C ALA A 63 -19.15 2.04 21.42
N ARG A 64 -20.28 1.67 22.04
CA ARG A 64 -20.33 1.29 23.47
C ARG A 64 -19.47 0.06 23.78
N VAL A 65 -19.45 -0.94 22.89
CA VAL A 65 -18.58 -2.12 23.04
C VAL A 65 -17.10 -1.74 22.98
N MET A 66 -16.71 -0.84 22.05
CA MET A 66 -15.33 -0.34 21.98
C MET A 66 -14.94 0.41 23.25
N ALA A 67 -15.82 1.28 23.77
CA ALA A 67 -15.60 2.03 25.00
C ALA A 67 -15.47 1.11 26.23
N ALA A 68 -16.37 0.14 26.38
CA ALA A 68 -16.33 -0.80 27.50
C ALA A 68 -15.06 -1.68 27.52
N ALA A 69 -14.45 -1.90 26.35
CA ALA A 69 -13.19 -2.62 26.22
C ALA A 69 -11.95 -1.72 26.35
N ALA A 70 -12.10 -0.38 26.37
CA ALA A 70 -10.98 0.54 26.42
C ALA A 70 -10.14 0.37 27.71
N PRO A 71 -8.80 0.45 27.65
CA PRO A 71 -7.97 0.73 26.47
C PRO A 71 -7.59 -0.51 25.64
N SER A 72 -8.14 -1.69 25.95
CA SER A 72 -7.92 -2.95 25.22
C SER A 72 -8.78 -3.06 23.96
N THR A 73 -8.71 -2.02 23.12
CA THR A 73 -9.46 -1.88 21.87
C THR A 73 -8.55 -1.28 20.81
N ILE A 74 -8.71 -1.70 19.55
CA ILE A 74 -7.90 -1.25 18.43
C ILE A 74 -8.77 -1.09 17.19
N ILE A 75 -8.77 0.11 16.63
CA ILE A 75 -9.19 0.34 15.25
C ILE A 75 -7.92 0.37 14.40
N HIS A 76 -7.61 -0.74 13.73
CA HIS A 76 -6.37 -0.89 12.99
C HIS A 76 -6.51 -0.27 11.59
N PRO A 77 -5.59 0.61 11.15
CA PRO A 77 -5.74 1.30 9.87
C PRO A 77 -5.62 0.38 8.65
N GLY A 78 -4.95 -0.77 8.81
CA GLY A 78 -4.68 -1.71 7.72
C GLY A 78 -3.33 -1.43 7.07
N ARG A 79 -3.12 -1.96 5.86
CA ARG A 79 -1.88 -1.73 5.08
C ARG A 79 -2.18 -1.15 3.70
N HIS A 80 -3.03 -1.82 2.93
CA HIS A 80 -3.52 -1.28 1.67
C HIS A 80 -4.66 -0.31 1.97
N VAL A 81 -4.36 0.98 2.02
CA VAL A 81 -5.27 2.02 2.48
C VAL A 81 -5.41 3.18 1.48
N THR A 82 -4.98 3.03 0.23
CA THR A 82 -5.19 4.06 -0.81
C THR A 82 -6.39 3.66 -1.68
N TRP A 83 -7.58 4.14 -1.33
CA TRP A 83 -8.86 3.68 -1.88
C TRP A 83 -9.60 4.75 -2.66
N TYR A 84 -9.77 5.94 -2.09
CA TYR A 84 -10.72 6.92 -2.63
C TYR A 84 -10.19 8.36 -2.70
N GLY A 85 -8.92 8.60 -2.35
CA GLY A 85 -8.28 9.92 -2.46
C GLY A 85 -8.52 10.86 -1.27
N ASP A 86 -9.17 10.39 -0.21
CA ASP A 86 -9.30 11.06 1.09
C ASP A 86 -8.73 10.17 2.21
N ASP A 87 -7.78 9.32 1.83
CA ASP A 87 -7.30 8.19 2.61
C ASP A 87 -6.52 8.62 3.86
N SER A 88 -5.81 9.75 3.78
CA SER A 88 -5.15 10.40 4.91
C SER A 88 -6.17 10.87 5.94
N GLN A 89 -7.30 11.45 5.52
CA GLN A 89 -8.36 11.86 6.45
C GLN A 89 -9.02 10.64 7.13
N ARG A 90 -9.21 9.53 6.40
CA ARG A 90 -9.66 8.27 7.02
C ARG A 90 -8.65 7.75 8.05
N ALA A 91 -7.36 7.77 7.73
CA ALA A 91 -6.31 7.34 8.66
C ALA A 91 -6.25 8.23 9.91
N ARG A 92 -6.41 9.55 9.75
CA ARG A 92 -6.54 10.51 10.86
C ARG A 92 -7.78 10.22 11.71
N ALA A 93 -8.93 9.97 11.10
CA ALA A 93 -10.14 9.61 11.85
C ALA A 93 -9.95 8.34 12.68
N ILE A 94 -9.27 7.33 12.14
CA ILE A 94 -8.89 6.12 12.90
C ILE A 94 -7.96 6.49 14.06
N ALA A 95 -6.97 7.36 13.84
CA ALA A 95 -6.03 7.76 14.89
C ALA A 95 -6.70 8.53 16.03
N ILE A 96 -7.60 9.46 15.70
CA ILE A 96 -8.42 10.21 16.66
C ILE A 96 -9.30 9.27 17.48
N LEU A 97 -9.99 8.34 16.83
CA LEU A 97 -10.86 7.37 17.52
C LEU A 97 -10.08 6.50 18.52
N ASN A 98 -8.88 6.04 18.16
CA ASN A 98 -8.01 5.33 19.10
C ASN A 98 -7.48 6.25 20.22
N GLY A 99 -7.33 7.56 19.96
CA GLY A 99 -6.98 8.56 20.98
C GLY A 99 -8.10 8.76 22.00
N LEU A 100 -9.37 8.87 21.55
CA LEU A 100 -10.55 8.94 22.42
C LEU A 100 -10.66 7.71 23.33
N LEU A 101 -10.27 6.54 22.84
CA LEU A 101 -10.30 5.27 23.58
C LEU A 101 -9.03 5.02 24.42
N GLY A 102 -8.07 5.95 24.43
CA GLY A 102 -6.82 5.82 25.17
C GLY A 102 -5.98 4.59 24.78
N ALA A 103 -6.04 4.17 23.51
CA ALA A 103 -5.41 2.94 23.04
C ALA A 103 -3.92 3.11 22.68
N TRP A 104 -3.46 4.33 22.39
CA TRP A 104 -2.07 4.59 22.01
C TRP A 104 -1.11 4.43 23.19
N GLY A 105 -0.13 3.53 23.05
CA GLY A 105 0.86 3.27 24.08
C GLY A 105 0.32 2.45 25.25
N ARG A 106 -0.85 1.80 25.17
CA ARG A 106 -1.44 1.04 26.29
C ARG A 106 -1.61 -0.45 25.98
N ARG A 107 -1.61 -1.28 27.03
CA ARG A 107 -1.78 -2.73 26.89
C ARG A 107 -3.17 -3.06 26.34
N GLY A 108 -3.20 -3.93 25.34
CA GLY A 108 -4.41 -4.24 24.57
C GLY A 108 -4.68 -3.26 23.42
N GLY A 109 -3.98 -2.13 23.39
CA GLY A 109 -3.92 -1.18 22.29
C GLY A 109 -2.61 -1.25 21.50
N PHE A 110 -2.09 -0.09 21.10
CA PHE A 110 -0.83 0.03 20.37
C PHE A 110 0.37 0.09 21.33
N TYR A 111 1.45 -0.61 20.99
CA TYR A 111 2.70 -0.59 21.76
C TYR A 111 3.81 0.16 21.02
N PHE A 112 4.78 0.70 21.77
CA PHE A 112 5.97 1.34 21.19
C PHE A 112 6.95 0.31 20.62
N LYS A 113 7.19 0.40 19.32
CA LYS A 113 8.12 -0.47 18.59
C LYS A 113 9.55 0.06 18.70
N GLU A 114 10.53 -0.85 18.71
CA GLU A 114 11.94 -0.50 18.64
C GLU A 114 12.60 -1.25 17.49
N LYS A 115 13.57 -0.62 16.81
CA LYS A 115 14.43 -1.25 15.79
C LYS A 115 15.89 -1.02 16.14
N ILE A 116 16.76 -1.89 15.64
CA ILE A 116 18.21 -1.70 15.72
C ILE A 116 18.67 -0.84 14.55
N GLY A 117 19.40 0.24 14.84
CA GLY A 117 20.08 1.01 13.80
C GLY A 117 21.21 0.18 13.20
N ILE A 118 21.17 -0.07 11.89
CA ILE A 118 22.26 -0.75 11.18
C ILE A 118 23.32 0.29 10.84
N PRO A 119 24.59 0.08 11.27
CA PRO A 119 25.69 0.99 10.92
C PRO A 119 25.84 1.10 9.40
N LYS A 120 26.03 2.33 8.89
CA LYS A 120 26.32 2.54 7.47
C LYS A 120 27.78 2.17 7.20
N TYR A 121 28.02 1.35 6.19
CA TYR A 121 29.37 1.00 5.77
C TYR A 121 30.10 2.27 5.30
N PRO A 122 31.41 2.42 5.57
CA PRO A 122 32.13 3.65 5.22
C PRO A 122 32.05 3.96 3.71
N HIS A 123 31.63 5.18 3.38
CA HIS A 123 31.63 5.73 2.02
C HIS A 123 31.75 7.27 2.09
N PRO A 124 32.18 7.96 1.02
CA PRO A 124 32.17 9.42 0.96
C PRO A 124 30.75 9.99 1.11
N PRO A 125 30.58 11.24 1.58
CA PRO A 125 29.25 11.86 1.61
C PRO A 125 28.65 11.94 0.20
N TYR A 126 27.38 11.54 0.06
CA TYR A 126 26.69 11.65 -1.22
C TYR A 126 26.56 13.12 -1.65
N PRO A 127 26.69 13.42 -2.96
CA PRO A 127 26.41 14.75 -3.48
C PRO A 127 24.92 15.08 -3.26
N LYS A 128 24.63 16.37 -3.03
CA LYS A 128 23.24 16.85 -2.98
C LYS A 128 22.74 17.07 -4.41
N PRO A 129 21.71 16.35 -4.88
CA PRO A 129 21.16 16.60 -6.20
C PRO A 129 20.49 17.99 -6.25
N LYS A 130 20.40 18.58 -7.45
CA LYS A 130 19.73 19.87 -7.66
C LYS A 130 18.23 19.79 -7.37
N TRP A 131 17.64 18.63 -7.66
CA TRP A 131 16.25 18.30 -7.42
C TRP A 131 16.13 16.78 -7.29
N GLY A 132 15.08 16.35 -6.62
CA GLY A 132 14.72 14.96 -6.38
C GLY A 132 13.20 14.79 -6.42
N TRP A 133 12.73 13.73 -5.79
CA TRP A 133 11.30 13.43 -5.74
C TRP A 133 10.52 14.47 -4.93
N GLU A 134 11.19 15.16 -3.99
CA GLU A 134 10.62 16.20 -3.15
C GLU A 134 10.13 17.38 -3.98
N GLN A 135 10.91 17.82 -4.99
CA GLN A 135 10.53 18.91 -5.88
C GLN A 135 9.47 18.46 -6.91
N ILE A 136 9.56 17.22 -7.39
CA ILE A 136 8.54 16.67 -8.30
C ILE A 136 7.19 16.55 -7.59
N GLY A 137 7.20 16.20 -6.31
CA GLY A 137 6.03 16.04 -5.46
C GLY A 137 5.65 17.27 -4.64
N GLU A 138 6.13 18.47 -4.97
CA GLU A 138 6.02 19.67 -4.12
C GLU A 138 4.56 20.04 -3.73
N ASN A 139 3.59 19.62 -4.54
CA ASN A 139 2.16 19.83 -4.29
C ASN A 139 1.58 18.96 -3.16
N TYR A 140 2.35 18.02 -2.61
CA TYR A 140 1.91 17.05 -1.60
C TYR A 140 2.79 17.19 -0.35
N PRO A 141 2.47 18.14 0.55
CA PRO A 141 3.36 18.55 1.64
C PRO A 141 3.64 17.46 2.68
N PHE A 142 2.83 16.40 2.72
CA PHE A 142 2.98 15.27 3.65
C PHE A 142 3.46 13.99 2.97
N ALA A 143 4.01 14.08 1.75
CA ALA A 143 4.65 12.95 1.11
C ALA A 143 5.98 12.61 1.80
N GLU A 144 6.11 11.39 2.32
CA GLU A 144 7.35 10.91 2.97
C GLU A 144 8.30 10.19 1.99
N MET A 145 7.86 9.94 0.75
CA MET A 145 8.59 9.22 -0.29
C MET A 145 8.16 9.69 -1.69
N GLY A 146 8.93 9.32 -2.71
CA GLY A 146 8.63 9.65 -4.09
C GLY A 146 7.26 9.15 -4.56
N ILE A 147 6.52 10.05 -5.21
CA ILE A 147 5.14 9.83 -5.64
C ILE A 147 5.15 9.28 -7.05
N THR A 148 4.88 7.97 -7.19
CA THR A 148 5.06 7.25 -8.46
C THR A 148 4.28 7.88 -9.63
N ASN A 149 3.07 8.38 -9.42
CA ASN A 149 2.29 9.03 -10.49
C ASN A 149 2.95 10.32 -10.98
N GLU A 150 3.53 11.12 -10.08
CA GLU A 150 4.22 12.35 -10.47
C GLU A 150 5.54 12.03 -11.17
N LEU A 151 6.26 10.98 -10.76
CA LEU A 151 7.42 10.49 -11.50
C LEU A 151 7.03 10.02 -12.92
N ILE A 152 5.90 9.34 -13.08
CA ILE A 152 5.39 8.91 -14.39
C ILE A 152 5.04 10.13 -15.26
N LYS A 153 4.33 11.12 -14.72
CA LYS A 153 4.02 12.36 -15.43
C LYS A 153 5.29 13.13 -15.81
N ALA A 154 6.28 13.18 -14.93
CA ALA A 154 7.56 13.83 -15.16
C ALA A 154 8.42 13.12 -16.23
N THR A 155 8.07 11.90 -16.64
CA THR A 155 8.69 11.23 -17.79
C THR A 155 8.15 11.75 -19.13
N ILE A 156 6.89 12.19 -19.18
CA ILE A 156 6.24 12.63 -20.41
C ILE A 156 6.75 14.05 -20.77
N PRO A 157 7.24 14.28 -22.01
CA PRO A 157 7.71 15.58 -22.44
C PRO A 157 6.61 16.64 -22.38
N SER A 158 6.84 17.70 -21.61
CA SER A 158 5.97 18.87 -21.55
C SER A 158 6.81 20.13 -21.35
N LYS A 159 6.37 21.25 -21.93
CA LYS A 159 7.01 22.57 -21.70
C LYS A 159 6.94 23.01 -20.23
N GLU A 160 5.97 22.47 -19.49
CA GLU A 160 5.75 22.77 -18.07
C GLU A 160 6.56 21.87 -17.13
N ASN A 161 7.15 20.80 -17.67
CA ASN A 161 7.91 19.83 -16.89
C ASN A 161 9.30 20.38 -16.53
N LYS A 162 9.43 20.89 -15.31
CA LYS A 162 10.68 21.43 -14.76
C LYS A 162 11.72 20.36 -14.43
N TYR A 163 11.30 19.09 -14.31
CA TYR A 163 12.10 17.98 -13.80
C TYR A 163 12.01 16.75 -14.71
N PRO A 164 12.47 16.82 -15.96
CA PRO A 164 12.27 15.76 -16.94
C PRO A 164 12.99 14.47 -16.55
N ILE A 165 12.26 13.36 -16.48
CA ILE A 165 12.80 12.03 -16.28
C ILE A 165 12.99 11.35 -17.63
N LYS A 166 14.23 10.93 -17.93
CA LYS A 166 14.60 10.36 -19.23
C LYS A 166 14.88 8.87 -19.20
N SER A 167 15.13 8.32 -18.01
CA SER A 167 15.49 6.92 -17.88
C SER A 167 14.93 6.29 -16.62
N TRP A 168 14.53 5.03 -16.70
CA TRP A 168 14.07 4.24 -15.57
C TRP A 168 14.97 3.04 -15.30
N VAL A 169 15.19 2.76 -14.02
CA VAL A 169 15.71 1.47 -13.55
C VAL A 169 14.60 0.81 -12.74
N VAL A 170 13.95 -0.19 -13.32
CA VAL A 170 12.85 -0.90 -12.70
C VAL A 170 13.38 -2.19 -12.07
N ALA A 171 13.40 -2.25 -10.74
CA ALA A 171 13.90 -3.41 -10.01
C ALA A 171 12.76 -4.15 -9.27
N GLY A 172 12.60 -5.45 -9.58
CA GLY A 172 11.75 -6.37 -8.84
C GLY A 172 10.26 -6.02 -8.79
N THR A 173 9.78 -5.20 -9.74
CA THR A 173 8.41 -4.69 -9.78
C THR A 173 7.84 -4.76 -11.19
N ASN A 174 6.66 -5.35 -11.33
CA ASN A 174 5.93 -5.36 -12.60
C ASN A 174 4.98 -4.16 -12.69
N LEU A 175 5.44 -3.06 -13.30
CA LEU A 175 4.69 -1.80 -13.35
C LEU A 175 3.33 -1.97 -14.02
N ASN A 176 3.25 -2.76 -15.10
CA ASN A 176 2.01 -3.01 -15.84
C ASN A 176 0.87 -3.61 -14.98
N ASN A 177 1.21 -4.30 -13.88
CA ASN A 177 0.24 -4.84 -12.94
C ASN A 177 0.21 -4.11 -11.60
N SER A 178 1.09 -3.13 -11.36
CA SER A 178 1.17 -2.41 -10.09
C SER A 178 0.63 -0.99 -10.18
N ILE A 179 0.75 -0.37 -11.36
CA ILE A 179 0.44 1.02 -11.59
C ILE A 179 -0.90 1.13 -12.33
N PRO A 180 -1.88 1.89 -11.81
CA PRO A 180 -3.15 2.14 -12.48
C PRO A 180 -2.97 3.11 -13.66
N ASN A 181 -4.04 3.38 -14.41
CA ASN A 181 -4.01 4.21 -15.60
C ASN A 181 -2.94 3.73 -16.60
N LYS A 182 -3.20 2.55 -17.16
CA LYS A 182 -2.31 1.88 -18.10
C LYS A 182 -1.88 2.79 -19.26
N LYS A 183 -2.79 3.62 -19.78
CA LYS A 183 -2.51 4.55 -20.88
C LYS A 183 -1.42 5.55 -20.52
N LEU A 184 -1.51 6.17 -19.34
CA LEU A 184 -0.49 7.10 -18.84
C LEU A 184 0.86 6.40 -18.64
N LEU A 185 0.85 5.17 -18.10
CA LEU A 185 2.06 4.38 -17.94
C LEU A 185 2.72 4.08 -19.30
N GLU A 186 1.95 3.64 -20.29
CA GLU A 186 2.45 3.35 -21.64
C GLU A 186 3.03 4.60 -22.31
N GLU A 187 2.34 5.73 -22.25
CA GLU A 187 2.83 7.01 -22.77
C GLU A 187 4.15 7.45 -22.12
N ALA A 188 4.28 7.25 -20.81
CA ALA A 188 5.54 7.52 -20.10
C ALA A 188 6.66 6.57 -20.52
N ILE A 189 6.38 5.26 -20.64
CA ILE A 189 7.38 4.29 -21.10
C ILE A 189 7.85 4.61 -22.52
N ASP A 190 6.93 4.93 -23.43
CA ASP A 190 7.24 5.27 -24.83
C ASP A 190 8.05 6.58 -24.95
N SER A 191 8.01 7.42 -23.92
CA SER A 191 8.76 8.68 -23.84
C SER A 191 10.18 8.53 -23.27
N LEU A 192 10.53 7.37 -22.72
CA LEU A 192 11.85 7.14 -22.14
C LEU A 192 12.92 7.07 -23.23
N GLU A 193 14.10 7.59 -22.91
CA GLU A 193 15.29 7.44 -23.75
C GLU A 193 16.03 6.14 -23.42
N PHE A 194 15.84 5.59 -22.22
CA PHE A 194 16.47 4.36 -21.78
C PHE A 194 15.75 3.70 -20.60
N MET A 195 15.56 2.39 -20.64
CA MET A 195 15.02 1.61 -19.53
C MET A 195 15.83 0.33 -19.27
N VAL A 196 16.22 0.16 -18.00
CA VAL A 196 16.79 -1.08 -17.47
C VAL A 196 15.75 -1.78 -16.60
N VAL A 197 15.55 -3.07 -16.81
CA VAL A 197 14.70 -3.90 -15.95
C VAL A 197 15.53 -4.99 -15.27
N VAL A 198 15.48 -5.01 -13.94
CA VAL A 198 16.13 -6.02 -13.08
C VAL A 198 15.05 -6.91 -12.50
N ASP A 199 14.94 -8.15 -12.96
CA ASP A 199 13.94 -9.10 -12.49
C ASP A 199 14.47 -10.55 -12.51
N THR A 200 13.81 -11.40 -11.73
CA THR A 200 13.99 -12.85 -11.67
C THR A 200 13.18 -13.60 -12.74
N MET A 201 12.16 -12.97 -13.31
CA MET A 201 11.23 -13.58 -14.28
C MET A 201 10.95 -12.65 -15.46
N PRO A 202 10.53 -13.19 -16.62
CA PRO A 202 10.13 -12.39 -17.78
C PRO A 202 8.73 -11.79 -17.55
N MET A 203 8.61 -10.85 -16.61
CA MET A 203 7.37 -10.11 -16.33
C MET A 203 7.01 -9.23 -17.53
N GLU A 204 5.76 -8.73 -17.62
CA GLU A 204 5.33 -7.84 -18.71
C GLU A 204 6.28 -6.67 -18.94
N ILE A 205 6.72 -5.99 -17.86
CA ILE A 205 7.62 -4.84 -17.94
C ILE A 205 8.97 -5.17 -18.62
N THR A 206 9.44 -6.42 -18.55
CA THR A 206 10.69 -6.84 -19.22
C THR A 206 10.61 -6.71 -20.74
N GLY A 207 9.41 -6.73 -21.31
CA GLY A 207 9.18 -6.57 -22.75
C GLY A 207 9.38 -5.14 -23.27
N TYR A 208 9.45 -4.16 -22.37
CA TYR A 208 9.64 -2.75 -22.71
C TYR A 208 11.09 -2.28 -22.51
N ALA A 209 11.96 -3.11 -21.91
CA ALA A 209 13.30 -2.70 -21.51
C ALA A 209 14.28 -2.70 -22.69
N ASP A 210 15.19 -1.72 -22.71
CA ASP A 210 16.37 -1.76 -23.58
C ASP A 210 17.38 -2.79 -23.08
N VAL A 211 17.51 -2.91 -21.75
CA VAL A 211 18.41 -3.85 -21.09
C VAL A 211 17.67 -4.59 -19.98
N VAL A 212 17.68 -5.93 -20.06
CA VAL A 212 17.19 -6.80 -19.00
C VAL A 212 18.39 -7.39 -18.25
N LEU A 213 18.43 -7.21 -16.92
CA LEU A 213 19.44 -7.79 -16.04
C LEU A 213 18.82 -8.90 -15.19
N PRO A 214 19.25 -10.17 -15.34
CA PRO A 214 18.68 -11.30 -14.60
C PRO A 214 19.19 -11.31 -13.15
N GLU A 215 18.33 -10.94 -12.20
CA GLU A 215 18.66 -11.01 -10.78
C GLU A 215 18.58 -12.48 -10.30
N CYS A 216 19.55 -12.93 -9.50
CA CYS A 216 19.42 -14.21 -8.81
C CYS A 216 18.34 -14.11 -7.73
N THR A 217 17.73 -15.22 -7.36
CA THR A 217 16.68 -15.27 -6.34
C THR A 217 17.21 -14.98 -4.94
N TYR A 218 16.31 -14.69 -4.00
CA TYR A 218 16.68 -14.46 -2.60
C TYR A 218 17.34 -15.66 -1.90
N LEU A 219 17.28 -16.86 -2.49
CA LEU A 219 17.95 -18.07 -1.98
C LEU A 219 19.41 -18.16 -2.42
N GLU A 220 19.84 -17.30 -3.34
CA GLU A 220 21.12 -17.39 -4.05
C GLU A 220 22.09 -16.26 -3.68
N ARG A 221 21.74 -15.42 -2.69
CA ARG A 221 22.51 -14.21 -2.38
C ARG A 221 22.47 -13.81 -0.92
N TYR A 222 23.48 -13.03 -0.55
CA TYR A 222 23.38 -12.11 0.58
C TYR A 222 22.55 -10.88 0.19
N ASP A 223 21.80 -10.35 1.15
CA ASP A 223 21.14 -9.04 1.10
C ASP A 223 21.46 -8.29 2.40
N ASP A 224 21.13 -7.00 2.44
CA ASP A 224 21.23 -6.14 3.61
C ASP A 224 20.67 -6.80 4.88
N ILE A 225 21.30 -6.53 6.02
CA ILE A 225 20.83 -6.98 7.33
C ILE A 225 19.42 -6.42 7.58
N ARG A 226 18.46 -7.32 7.79
CA ARG A 226 17.08 -6.91 8.05
C ARG A 226 16.91 -6.52 9.51
N SER A 227 16.65 -5.24 9.77
CA SER A 227 16.23 -4.73 11.08
C SER A 227 14.73 -4.45 11.07
N ALA A 228 13.97 -5.17 11.90
CA ALA A 228 12.52 -5.03 11.97
C ALA A 228 12.08 -4.29 13.24
N THR A 229 11.15 -3.34 13.09
CA THR A 229 10.47 -2.67 14.21
C THR A 229 9.51 -3.65 14.89
N ASN A 230 9.85 -4.10 16.09
CA ASN A 230 9.09 -5.12 16.81
C ASN A 230 8.99 -4.79 18.32
N ARG A 231 8.30 -5.68 19.06
CA ARG A 231 8.28 -5.65 20.53
C ARG A 231 9.69 -5.82 21.09
N GLU A 232 10.39 -6.83 20.59
CA GLU A 232 11.81 -7.05 20.82
C GLU A 232 12.56 -6.67 19.54
N PRO A 233 13.48 -5.69 19.60
CA PRO A 233 14.25 -5.33 18.43
C PRO A 233 15.17 -6.48 18.03
N SER A 234 15.24 -6.79 16.73
CA SER A 234 16.01 -7.91 16.21
C SER A 234 16.62 -7.60 14.86
N ILE A 235 17.76 -8.21 14.57
CA ILE A 235 18.34 -8.26 13.23
C ILE A 235 18.26 -9.68 12.66
N ALA A 236 18.14 -9.81 11.35
CA ALA A 236 18.16 -11.09 10.66
C ALA A 236 19.13 -11.04 9.47
N LEU A 237 19.90 -12.12 9.33
CA LEU A 237 20.78 -12.34 8.19
C LEU A 237 20.06 -13.19 7.13
N ARG A 238 20.17 -12.78 5.87
CA ARG A 238 19.94 -13.66 4.72
C ARG A 238 21.30 -14.07 4.17
N MET A 239 21.48 -15.36 3.96
CA MET A 239 22.67 -15.94 3.35
C MET A 239 22.26 -16.87 2.20
N PRO A 240 23.10 -17.03 1.16
CA PRO A 240 22.82 -17.90 0.04
C PRO A 240 22.72 -19.36 0.51
N ALA A 241 21.59 -20.01 0.24
CA ALA A 241 21.41 -21.45 0.43
C ALA A 241 22.03 -22.25 -0.73
N VAL A 242 22.06 -21.66 -1.93
CA VAL A 242 22.68 -22.23 -3.13
C VAL A 242 23.41 -21.13 -3.91
N LYS A 243 24.29 -21.50 -4.84
CA LYS A 243 24.97 -20.54 -5.72
C LYS A 243 23.98 -19.99 -6.77
N PRO A 244 24.13 -18.73 -7.23
CA PRO A 244 23.37 -18.19 -8.35
C PRO A 244 23.35 -19.12 -9.55
N ARG A 245 22.16 -19.41 -10.07
CA ARG A 245 22.00 -20.26 -11.26
C ARG A 245 22.13 -19.47 -12.55
N PHE A 246 22.51 -20.19 -13.62
CA PHE A 246 22.74 -19.63 -14.95
C PHE A 246 23.76 -18.48 -14.90
N ASN A 247 23.50 -17.38 -15.61
CA ASN A 247 24.30 -16.16 -15.52
C ASN A 247 23.61 -15.07 -14.69
N SER A 248 22.75 -15.45 -13.74
CA SER A 248 22.11 -14.49 -12.85
C SER A 248 23.13 -13.91 -11.85
N LYS A 249 22.90 -12.65 -11.43
CA LYS A 249 23.76 -11.94 -10.48
C LYS A 249 22.91 -11.30 -9.37
N PRO A 250 23.44 -11.09 -8.16
CA PRO A 250 22.72 -10.35 -7.14
C PRO A 250 22.69 -8.84 -7.47
N ALA A 251 21.64 -8.14 -7.04
CA ALA A 251 21.49 -6.69 -7.33
C ALA A 251 22.65 -5.85 -6.79
N TRP A 252 23.24 -6.18 -5.63
CA TRP A 252 24.41 -5.47 -5.10
C TRP A 252 25.61 -5.54 -6.05
N TRP A 253 25.79 -6.66 -6.75
CA TRP A 253 26.88 -6.84 -7.70
C TRP A 253 26.64 -6.00 -8.95
N MET A 254 25.40 -6.02 -9.46
CA MET A 254 25.01 -5.19 -10.59
C MET A 254 25.21 -3.70 -10.29
N ALA A 255 24.76 -3.24 -9.12
CA ALA A 255 24.91 -1.86 -8.68
C ALA A 255 26.39 -1.45 -8.59
N LYS A 256 27.24 -2.32 -8.00
CA LYS A 256 28.69 -2.10 -7.94
C LYS A 256 29.32 -2.01 -9.34
N GLN A 257 29.02 -2.94 -10.23
CA GLN A 257 29.60 -2.93 -11.59
C GLN A 257 29.20 -1.70 -12.40
N ILE A 258 27.96 -1.23 -12.25
CA ILE A 258 27.49 0.02 -12.85
C ILE A 258 28.24 1.20 -12.21
N GLY A 259 28.32 1.24 -10.88
CA GLY A 259 29.04 2.27 -10.14
C GLY A 259 30.51 2.41 -10.57
N GLU A 260 31.23 1.29 -10.66
CA GLU A 260 32.63 1.26 -11.12
C GLU A 260 32.78 1.82 -12.53
N LYS A 261 31.90 1.45 -13.46
CA LYS A 261 31.91 1.98 -14.84
C LYS A 261 31.58 3.47 -14.92
N LEU A 262 30.83 3.99 -13.96
CA LEU A 262 30.52 5.42 -13.82
C LEU A 262 31.60 6.20 -13.02
N GLY A 263 32.68 5.55 -12.60
CA GLY A 263 33.74 6.17 -11.80
C GLY A 263 33.42 6.31 -10.31
N LEU A 264 32.34 5.70 -9.81
CA LEU A 264 31.85 5.80 -8.42
C LEU A 264 32.47 4.76 -7.46
N HIS A 265 33.65 4.25 -7.78
CA HIS A 265 34.36 3.20 -7.03
C HIS A 265 34.45 3.44 -5.52
N ASP A 266 34.63 4.69 -5.07
CA ASP A 266 34.72 5.04 -3.64
C ASP A 266 33.45 4.72 -2.84
N TYR A 267 32.28 4.65 -3.48
CA TYR A 267 31.01 4.28 -2.84
C TYR A 267 30.81 2.77 -2.74
N PHE A 268 31.65 1.99 -3.41
CA PHE A 268 31.59 0.53 -3.49
C PHE A 268 32.90 -0.11 -3.04
N ASN A 269 33.53 0.47 -2.01
CA ASN A 269 34.83 0.05 -1.49
C ASN A 269 34.77 -1.25 -0.65
N TYR A 270 34.28 -2.31 -1.28
CA TYR A 270 34.22 -3.69 -0.78
C TYR A 270 34.38 -4.62 -1.99
N GLN A 271 35.01 -5.78 -1.86
CA GLN A 271 35.09 -6.72 -3.00
C GLN A 271 33.83 -7.58 -3.11
N ASP A 272 33.42 -8.15 -1.99
CA ASP A 272 32.18 -8.91 -1.84
C ASP A 272 31.25 -8.25 -0.80
N TYR A 273 29.94 -8.30 -1.02
CA TYR A 273 28.98 -7.73 -0.09
C TYR A 273 28.99 -8.39 1.30
N LYS A 274 29.55 -9.60 1.40
CA LYS A 274 29.85 -10.28 2.66
C LYS A 274 30.73 -9.42 3.58
N GLU A 275 31.64 -8.60 3.04
CA GLU A 275 32.49 -7.68 3.80
C GLU A 275 31.68 -6.58 4.47
N VAL A 276 30.69 -6.03 3.75
CA VAL A 276 29.76 -5.02 4.26
C VAL A 276 28.98 -5.57 5.45
N ILE A 277 28.39 -6.76 5.27
CA ILE A 277 27.61 -7.42 6.32
C ILE A 277 28.48 -7.77 7.53
N ALA A 278 29.67 -8.34 7.31
CA ALA A 278 30.58 -8.71 8.39
C ALA A 278 30.97 -7.49 9.24
N TRP A 279 31.31 -6.37 8.59
CA TRP A 279 31.64 -5.12 9.26
C TRP A 279 30.45 -4.57 10.06
N GLN A 280 29.25 -4.57 9.48
CA GLN A 280 28.04 -4.10 10.17
C GLN A 280 27.72 -4.95 11.41
N LEU A 281 27.87 -6.28 11.30
CA LEU A 281 27.66 -7.21 12.40
C LEU A 281 28.68 -7.00 13.53
N GLU A 282 29.96 -6.78 13.19
CA GLU A 282 31.00 -6.45 14.17
C GLU A 282 30.66 -5.18 14.95
N LYS A 283 30.23 -4.11 14.25
CA LYS A 283 29.78 -2.86 14.90
C LYS A 283 28.53 -3.02 15.78
N LEU A 284 27.76 -4.07 15.55
CA LEU A 284 26.60 -4.43 16.38
C LEU A 284 26.94 -5.38 17.54
N GLY A 285 28.23 -5.72 17.74
CA GLY A 285 28.68 -6.62 18.80
C GLY A 285 28.33 -8.08 18.54
N THR A 286 28.32 -8.49 17.27
CA THR A 286 28.13 -9.89 16.84
C THR A 286 29.07 -10.20 15.68
N SER A 287 28.94 -11.35 15.03
CA SER A 287 29.77 -11.73 13.90
C SER A 287 28.95 -12.40 12.82
N LEU A 288 29.50 -12.42 11.61
CA LEU A 288 28.90 -13.16 10.50
C LEU A 288 28.83 -14.66 10.80
N GLU A 289 29.87 -15.23 11.41
CA GLU A 289 29.88 -16.63 11.81
C GLU A 289 28.76 -16.96 12.82
N GLU A 290 28.53 -16.08 13.81
CA GLU A 290 27.42 -16.25 14.75
C GLU A 290 26.07 -16.17 14.03
N MET A 291 25.89 -15.18 13.16
CA MET A 291 24.65 -14.96 12.44
C MET A 291 24.35 -16.04 11.39
N GLU A 292 25.37 -16.62 10.75
CA GLU A 292 25.21 -17.79 9.87
C GLU A 292 24.69 -19.01 10.65
N LYS A 293 24.99 -19.12 11.95
CA LYS A 293 24.49 -20.19 12.84
C LYS A 293 23.07 -19.92 13.37
N ILE A 294 22.80 -18.71 13.85
CA ILE A 294 21.53 -18.40 14.55
C ILE A 294 20.45 -17.79 13.65
N GLY A 295 20.83 -17.18 12.53
CA GLY A 295 19.97 -16.49 11.57
C GLY A 295 19.36 -15.17 12.08
N VAL A 296 18.82 -15.16 13.31
CA VAL A 296 18.16 -14.01 13.93
C VAL A 296 18.72 -13.76 15.32
N LYS A 297 19.17 -12.52 15.57
CA LYS A 297 19.62 -12.08 16.88
C LYS A 297 18.66 -11.05 17.47
N LYS A 298 18.17 -11.32 18.67
CA LYS A 298 17.34 -10.41 19.45
C LYS A 298 18.22 -9.54 20.34
N PHE A 299 17.78 -8.30 20.54
CA PHE A 299 18.44 -7.34 21.41
C PHE A 299 17.48 -6.90 22.51
N LYS A 300 18.04 -6.56 23.68
CA LYS A 300 17.27 -5.92 24.75
C LYS A 300 16.86 -4.52 24.29
N ARG A 301 15.62 -4.14 24.58
CA ARG A 301 15.10 -2.79 24.34
C ARG A 301 15.93 -1.77 25.12
N LYS A 302 16.26 -0.65 24.47
CA LYS A 302 16.89 0.51 25.10
C LYS A 302 15.90 1.67 25.29
N SER A 303 14.77 1.65 24.57
CA SER A 303 13.72 2.69 24.63
C SER A 303 12.81 2.61 25.87
N GLY A 304 13.05 1.67 26.79
CA GLY A 304 12.21 1.44 27.96
C GLY A 304 10.96 0.58 27.67
N SER A 305 9.90 0.82 28.45
CA SER A 305 8.66 0.04 28.41
C SER A 305 7.98 0.09 27.04
N MET A 306 7.31 -1.00 26.66
CA MET A 306 6.45 -1.06 25.47
C MET A 306 5.18 -0.23 25.61
N TYR A 307 4.78 0.06 26.84
CA TYR A 307 3.54 0.74 27.19
C TYR A 307 3.83 1.90 28.14
N LEU A 308 3.04 2.96 28.00
CA LEU A 308 2.94 4.03 28.98
C LEU A 308 2.49 3.46 30.31
N THR A 309 3.19 3.80 31.39
CA THR A 309 2.68 3.59 32.74
C THR A 309 1.61 4.62 33.06
N GLU A 310 0.72 4.30 33.99
CA GLU A 310 -0.31 5.24 34.43
C GLU A 310 0.33 6.56 34.90
N GLY A 311 -0.18 7.68 34.40
CA GLY A 311 0.36 9.00 34.74
C GLY A 311 1.73 9.32 34.14
N GLN A 312 2.33 8.51 33.27
CA GLN A 312 3.63 8.82 32.66
C GLN A 312 3.57 10.06 31.76
N ASN A 313 4.55 10.97 31.82
CA ASN A 313 4.68 12.02 30.81
C ASN A 313 5.32 11.46 29.54
N TYR A 314 4.73 11.75 28.38
CA TYR A 314 5.20 11.27 27.09
C TYR A 314 4.86 12.28 26.01
N GLU A 315 5.79 12.49 25.09
CA GLU A 315 5.63 13.36 23.93
C GLU A 315 5.53 12.51 22.67
N PHE A 316 4.43 12.65 21.95
CA PHE A 316 4.23 12.05 20.64
C PHE A 316 5.04 12.79 19.57
N PRO A 317 5.44 12.12 18.47
CA PRO A 317 6.19 12.74 17.37
C PRO A 317 5.28 13.62 16.49
N THR A 318 4.74 14.66 17.10
CA THR A 318 3.82 15.67 16.56
C THR A 318 4.31 17.04 17.02
N GLU A 319 3.97 18.12 16.32
CA GLU A 319 4.42 19.46 16.70
C GLU A 319 4.04 19.84 18.15
N SER A 320 2.86 19.46 18.60
CA SER A 320 2.39 19.73 19.97
C SER A 320 2.91 18.75 21.04
N GLY A 321 3.65 17.70 20.65
CA GLY A 321 3.98 16.59 21.55
C GLY A 321 2.78 15.73 21.98
N LYS A 322 1.59 15.94 21.41
CA LYS A 322 0.33 15.28 21.79
C LYS A 322 -0.43 14.76 20.56
N ILE A 323 -1.38 13.86 20.76
CA ILE A 323 -2.28 13.41 19.69
C ILE A 323 -3.21 14.57 19.30
N GLU A 324 -3.08 15.04 18.06
CA GLU A 324 -3.79 16.23 17.58
C GLU A 324 -5.15 15.84 16.97
N PHE A 325 -6.24 16.07 17.72
CA PHE A 325 -7.60 15.91 17.19
C PHE A 325 -7.95 17.02 16.19
N TYR A 326 -7.43 18.22 16.44
CA TYR A 326 -7.39 19.34 15.50
C TYR A 326 -5.94 19.59 15.10
N SER A 327 -5.62 19.49 13.81
CA SER A 327 -4.26 19.77 13.31
C SER A 327 -4.14 21.23 12.88
N LYS A 328 -3.28 21.97 13.60
CA LYS A 328 -2.97 23.37 13.26
C LYS A 328 -2.17 23.49 11.97
N GLU A 329 -1.27 22.54 11.73
CA GLU A 329 -0.47 22.47 10.51
C GLU A 329 -1.36 22.32 9.27
N LEU A 330 -2.33 21.40 9.30
CA LEU A 330 -3.28 21.25 8.19
C LEU A 330 -4.11 22.51 7.96
N ALA A 331 -4.62 23.15 9.02
CA ALA A 331 -5.35 24.41 8.89
C ALA A 331 -4.48 25.51 8.26
N ALA A 332 -3.21 25.63 8.67
CA ALA A 332 -2.28 26.63 8.15
C ALA A 332 -1.98 26.42 6.66
N LEU A 333 -2.00 25.17 6.18
CA LEU A 333 -1.84 24.80 4.78
C LEU A 333 -3.17 24.83 3.98
N GLY A 334 -4.29 25.20 4.61
CA GLY A 334 -5.60 25.31 3.95
C GLY A 334 -6.33 23.97 3.77
N PHE A 335 -5.93 22.92 4.47
CA PHE A 335 -6.60 21.62 4.48
C PHE A 335 -7.54 21.47 5.69
N ASP A 336 -8.47 20.51 5.61
CA ASP A 336 -9.40 20.21 6.71
C ASP A 336 -8.64 19.75 7.97
N PRO A 337 -8.67 20.52 9.07
CA PRO A 337 -7.91 20.23 10.29
C PRO A 337 -8.52 19.11 11.12
N ILE A 338 -9.77 18.74 10.85
CA ILE A 338 -10.46 17.58 11.42
C ILE A 338 -11.04 16.76 10.25
N PRO A 339 -10.98 15.41 10.28
CA PRO A 339 -11.51 14.59 9.20
C PRO A 339 -12.98 14.90 8.86
N LYS A 340 -13.28 15.04 7.58
CA LYS A 340 -14.61 15.30 7.05
C LYS A 340 -15.00 14.23 6.05
N TYR A 341 -16.26 13.78 6.09
CA TYR A 341 -16.78 12.87 5.07
C TYR A 341 -17.14 13.65 3.81
N THR A 342 -16.60 13.21 2.67
CA THR A 342 -17.00 13.67 1.35
C THR A 342 -17.64 12.51 0.59
N LYS A 343 -18.78 12.74 -0.04
CA LYS A 343 -19.47 11.70 -0.82
C LYS A 343 -18.65 11.37 -2.07
N HIS A 344 -18.28 10.11 -2.24
CA HIS A 344 -17.59 9.63 -3.44
C HIS A 344 -18.58 9.35 -4.58
N PRO A 345 -18.10 9.33 -5.84
CA PRO A 345 -18.91 8.91 -7.00
C PRO A 345 -19.50 7.52 -6.78
N GLU A 346 -20.73 7.29 -7.24
CA GLU A 346 -21.40 5.99 -7.21
C GLU A 346 -21.52 5.41 -8.63
N PRO A 347 -21.61 4.07 -8.79
CA PRO A 347 -21.76 3.48 -10.11
C PRO A 347 -23.07 3.90 -10.77
N ALA A 348 -23.04 4.14 -12.08
CA ALA A 348 -24.23 4.26 -12.90
C ALA A 348 -24.97 2.91 -13.00
N ASP A 349 -26.23 2.94 -13.46
CA ASP A 349 -27.01 1.72 -13.66
C ASP A 349 -26.28 0.72 -14.57
N GLY A 350 -26.27 -0.56 -14.16
CA GLY A 350 -25.56 -1.63 -14.87
C GLY A 350 -24.05 -1.71 -14.59
N TYR A 351 -23.49 -0.72 -13.90
CA TYR A 351 -22.11 -0.74 -13.41
C TYR A 351 -22.05 -1.11 -11.92
N TYR A 352 -20.90 -1.64 -11.50
CA TYR A 352 -20.64 -2.06 -10.12
C TYR A 352 -19.28 -1.54 -9.68
N ARG A 353 -19.17 -1.08 -8.43
CA ARG A 353 -17.86 -0.66 -7.90
C ARG A 353 -16.88 -1.83 -7.88
N LEU A 354 -15.74 -1.64 -8.52
CA LEU A 354 -14.66 -2.63 -8.57
C LEU A 354 -13.88 -2.60 -7.26
N ASN A 355 -13.98 -3.69 -6.50
CA ASN A 355 -13.09 -3.94 -5.38
C ASN A 355 -12.06 -5.01 -5.74
N TYR A 356 -10.91 -4.92 -5.10
CA TYR A 356 -9.87 -5.93 -5.22
C TYR A 356 -9.16 -6.17 -3.90
N GLY A 357 -8.50 -7.31 -3.82
CA GLY A 357 -7.80 -7.76 -2.61
C GLY A 357 -6.66 -8.72 -2.93
N ARG A 358 -6.38 -9.62 -1.99
CA ARG A 358 -5.25 -10.56 -2.09
C ARG A 358 -5.75 -11.98 -1.89
N SER A 359 -5.02 -12.93 -2.48
CA SER A 359 -5.20 -14.36 -2.23
C SER A 359 -4.10 -14.80 -1.25
N PRO A 360 -4.40 -15.66 -0.27
CA PRO A 360 -3.36 -16.18 0.63
C PRO A 360 -2.28 -16.98 -0.11
N MET A 361 -2.61 -17.53 -1.30
CA MET A 361 -1.67 -18.29 -2.14
C MET A 361 -0.71 -17.41 -2.95
N HIS A 362 -1.06 -16.14 -3.20
CA HIS A 362 -0.26 -15.27 -4.07
C HIS A 362 0.12 -13.95 -3.45
N THR A 363 1.37 -13.54 -3.70
CA THR A 363 1.89 -12.22 -3.36
C THR A 363 1.89 -11.37 -4.61
N PHE A 364 0.87 -10.53 -4.77
CA PHE A 364 0.65 -9.67 -5.95
C PHE A 364 0.72 -10.49 -7.26
N SER A 365 1.21 -9.89 -8.35
CA SER A 365 1.36 -10.57 -9.64
C SER A 365 2.55 -11.53 -9.72
N ARG A 366 3.59 -11.32 -8.89
CA ARG A 366 4.88 -11.99 -9.07
C ARG A 366 4.87 -13.49 -8.81
N THR A 367 3.91 -14.03 -8.04
CA THR A 367 3.91 -15.46 -7.70
C THR A 367 2.95 -16.30 -8.53
N VAL A 368 2.21 -15.71 -9.47
CA VAL A 368 1.18 -16.44 -10.23
C VAL A 368 1.79 -17.49 -11.16
N ASN A 369 3.02 -17.28 -11.63
CA ASN A 369 3.73 -18.22 -12.49
C ASN A 369 4.50 -19.32 -11.71
N ASN A 370 4.52 -19.27 -10.37
CA ASN A 370 5.15 -20.32 -9.55
C ASN A 370 4.30 -21.59 -9.61
N PRO A 371 4.87 -22.77 -9.96
CA PRO A 371 4.10 -24.00 -10.15
C PRO A 371 3.27 -24.38 -8.91
N ASN A 372 3.91 -24.45 -7.74
CA ASN A 372 3.26 -24.92 -6.51
C ASN A 372 2.13 -23.97 -6.06
N LEU A 373 2.30 -22.66 -6.25
CA LEU A 373 1.28 -21.69 -5.86
C LEU A 373 0.16 -21.59 -6.90
N ASN A 374 0.49 -21.75 -8.19
CA ASN A 374 -0.47 -21.80 -9.28
C ASN A 374 -1.42 -23.00 -9.14
N ASP A 375 -0.91 -24.16 -8.73
CA ASP A 375 -1.75 -25.36 -8.47
C ASP A 375 -2.81 -25.10 -7.38
N LEU A 376 -2.51 -24.25 -6.40
CA LEU A 376 -3.46 -23.86 -5.35
C LEU A 376 -4.47 -22.80 -5.84
N LYS A 377 -4.08 -21.92 -6.77
CA LYS A 377 -4.97 -20.95 -7.41
C LYS A 377 -4.47 -20.51 -8.79
N SER A 378 -4.96 -21.16 -9.83
CA SER A 378 -4.49 -20.91 -11.20
C SER A 378 -5.13 -19.70 -11.89
N GLU A 379 -6.30 -19.25 -11.43
CA GLU A 379 -7.02 -18.07 -11.94
C GLU A 379 -7.76 -17.32 -10.81
N ASN A 380 -8.11 -16.05 -11.02
CA ASN A 380 -9.03 -15.31 -10.14
C ASN A 380 -10.50 -15.50 -10.55
N ASP A 381 -11.40 -15.15 -9.62
CA ASP A 381 -12.84 -15.26 -9.80
C ASP A 381 -13.49 -13.90 -9.54
N LEU A 382 -14.54 -13.57 -10.29
CA LEU A 382 -15.37 -12.40 -10.10
C LEU A 382 -16.47 -12.71 -9.09
N TRP A 383 -16.43 -12.07 -7.93
CA TRP A 383 -17.45 -12.23 -6.91
C TRP A 383 -18.66 -11.37 -7.26
N VAL A 384 -19.82 -12.01 -7.39
CA VAL A 384 -21.08 -11.37 -7.75
C VAL A 384 -22.14 -11.74 -6.71
N ASN A 385 -22.92 -10.76 -6.27
CA ASN A 385 -24.02 -10.98 -5.34
C ASN A 385 -25.14 -11.82 -6.01
N PRO A 386 -25.85 -12.72 -5.30
CA PRO A 386 -26.93 -13.51 -5.88
C PRO A 386 -28.06 -12.69 -6.50
N LYS A 387 -28.35 -11.49 -5.98
CA LYS A 387 -29.34 -10.57 -6.57
C LYS A 387 -28.90 -10.13 -7.97
N VAL A 388 -27.65 -9.69 -8.09
CA VAL A 388 -27.06 -9.25 -9.37
C VAL A 388 -27.00 -10.41 -10.36
N ALA A 389 -26.58 -11.59 -9.90
CA ALA A 389 -26.52 -12.78 -10.76
C ALA A 389 -27.89 -13.14 -11.35
N ARG A 390 -28.99 -13.01 -10.59
CA ARG A 390 -30.35 -13.22 -11.12
C ARG A 390 -30.79 -12.15 -12.12
N ILE A 391 -30.47 -10.88 -11.85
CA ILE A 391 -30.84 -9.76 -12.74
C ILE A 391 -30.14 -9.89 -14.10
N LEU A 392 -28.88 -10.34 -14.09
CA LEU A 392 -28.05 -10.47 -15.29
C LEU A 392 -28.01 -11.89 -15.88
N ASP A 393 -28.83 -12.82 -15.39
CA ASP A 393 -28.82 -14.25 -15.74
C ASP A 393 -27.41 -14.91 -15.74
N LEU A 394 -26.59 -14.55 -14.75
CA LEU A 394 -25.23 -15.07 -14.61
C LEU A 394 -25.23 -16.42 -13.89
N LYS A 395 -24.54 -17.41 -14.50
CA LYS A 395 -24.39 -18.75 -13.93
C LYS A 395 -23.06 -18.87 -13.17
N LYS A 396 -23.08 -19.64 -12.07
CA LYS A 396 -21.84 -19.99 -11.35
C LYS A 396 -20.88 -20.70 -12.30
N GLY A 397 -19.62 -20.27 -12.33
CA GLY A 397 -18.58 -20.86 -13.18
C GLY A 397 -18.60 -20.37 -14.63
N GLN A 398 -19.57 -19.55 -15.04
CA GLN A 398 -19.58 -18.91 -16.34
C GLN A 398 -18.38 -17.97 -16.47
N TYR A 399 -17.75 -17.96 -17.65
CA TYR A 399 -16.74 -16.98 -18.00
C TYR A 399 -17.41 -15.72 -18.55
N VAL A 400 -16.94 -14.57 -18.07
CA VAL A 400 -17.40 -13.24 -18.48
C VAL A 400 -16.20 -12.32 -18.69
N TRP A 401 -16.43 -11.19 -19.37
CA TRP A 401 -15.47 -10.10 -19.47
C TRP A 401 -15.97 -8.91 -18.64
N LEU A 402 -15.05 -8.00 -18.35
CA LEU A 402 -15.36 -6.76 -17.64
C LEU A 402 -15.03 -5.59 -18.56
N GLU A 403 -15.88 -4.57 -18.54
CA GLU A 403 -15.59 -3.28 -19.16
C GLU A 403 -15.77 -2.19 -18.10
N ASN A 404 -14.80 -1.28 -18.00
CA ASN A 404 -14.88 -0.19 -17.04
C ASN A 404 -15.66 1.02 -17.59
N GLN A 405 -15.79 2.07 -16.78
CA GLN A 405 -16.52 3.29 -17.14
C GLN A 405 -15.94 4.04 -18.35
N ASP A 406 -14.67 3.80 -18.71
CA ASP A 406 -13.99 4.43 -19.85
C ASP A 406 -13.92 3.52 -21.08
N GLY A 407 -14.65 2.40 -21.08
CA GLY A 407 -14.67 1.43 -22.18
C GLY A 407 -13.46 0.48 -22.21
N VAL A 408 -12.60 0.49 -21.17
CA VAL A 408 -11.46 -0.44 -21.09
C VAL A 408 -11.97 -1.83 -20.74
N GLN A 409 -11.69 -2.80 -21.61
CA GLN A 409 -12.13 -4.17 -21.47
C GLN A 409 -11.01 -5.09 -20.96
N SER A 410 -11.33 -6.04 -20.09
CA SER A 410 -10.41 -7.09 -19.67
C SER A 410 -9.95 -7.92 -20.87
N ILE A 411 -8.65 -8.16 -21.04
CA ILE A 411 -8.13 -8.95 -22.18
C ILE A 411 -8.61 -10.41 -22.12
N PHE A 412 -8.59 -11.00 -20.93
CA PHE A 412 -8.96 -12.39 -20.70
C PHE A 412 -10.24 -12.47 -19.88
N PRO A 413 -11.04 -13.53 -20.05
CA PRO A 413 -12.25 -13.71 -19.27
C PRO A 413 -11.92 -14.03 -17.80
N ILE A 414 -12.89 -13.76 -16.93
CA ILE A 414 -12.87 -14.10 -15.52
C ILE A 414 -14.06 -14.99 -15.16
N ARG A 415 -13.83 -15.95 -14.26
CA ARG A 415 -14.86 -16.92 -13.86
C ARG A 415 -15.80 -16.33 -12.81
N VAL A 416 -17.11 -16.44 -13.01
CA VAL A 416 -18.13 -15.95 -12.08
C VAL A 416 -18.22 -16.83 -10.84
N ARG A 417 -18.13 -16.19 -9.67
CA ARG A 417 -18.43 -16.76 -8.36
C ARG A 417 -19.62 -16.03 -7.74
N VAL A 418 -20.78 -16.68 -7.73
CA VAL A 418 -21.97 -16.17 -7.04
C VAL A 418 -21.81 -16.38 -5.52
N THR A 419 -21.90 -15.30 -4.72
CA THR A 419 -21.72 -15.36 -3.27
C THR A 419 -22.36 -14.19 -2.52
N GLU A 420 -22.92 -14.44 -1.34
CA GLU A 420 -23.49 -13.41 -0.44
C GLU A 420 -22.42 -12.58 0.29
N ARG A 421 -21.13 -12.93 0.12
CA ARG A 421 -20.00 -12.24 0.77
C ARG A 421 -19.63 -10.90 0.11
N ILE A 422 -20.44 -10.41 -0.83
CA ILE A 422 -20.27 -9.12 -1.50
C ILE A 422 -21.63 -8.43 -1.59
N ARG A 423 -21.66 -7.10 -1.47
CA ARG A 423 -22.90 -6.31 -1.62
C ARG A 423 -23.33 -6.30 -3.09
N TRP A 424 -24.60 -6.00 -3.34
CA TRP A 424 -25.16 -5.96 -4.70
C TRP A 424 -24.72 -4.74 -5.52
N ASP A 425 -24.16 -3.72 -4.87
CA ASP A 425 -23.65 -2.48 -5.48
C ASP A 425 -22.17 -2.57 -5.93
N SER A 426 -21.56 -3.74 -5.79
CA SER A 426 -20.14 -3.94 -5.99
C SER A 426 -19.77 -5.34 -6.45
N VAL A 427 -18.59 -5.44 -7.06
CA VAL A 427 -17.94 -6.71 -7.38
C VAL A 427 -16.57 -6.78 -6.72
N TYR A 428 -16.00 -7.98 -6.64
CA TYR A 428 -14.65 -8.19 -6.13
C TYR A 428 -13.86 -9.16 -7.01
N MET A 429 -12.57 -8.91 -7.18
CA MET A 429 -11.62 -9.85 -7.78
C MET A 429 -10.27 -9.84 -7.05
N VAL A 430 -9.54 -10.95 -7.13
CA VAL A 430 -8.19 -11.02 -6.58
C VAL A 430 -7.21 -10.33 -7.53
N HIS A 431 -6.37 -9.46 -6.98
CA HIS A 431 -5.32 -8.75 -7.72
C HIS A 431 -4.18 -9.66 -8.19
N GLY A 432 -3.55 -9.29 -9.30
CA GLY A 432 -2.30 -9.89 -9.79
C GLY A 432 -2.45 -10.97 -10.86
N PHE A 433 -3.67 -11.18 -11.37
CA PHE A 433 -3.96 -12.08 -12.48
C PHE A 433 -4.11 -11.32 -13.81
N GLY A 434 -4.41 -12.00 -14.92
CA GLY A 434 -4.55 -11.37 -16.22
C GLY A 434 -3.21 -11.07 -16.92
N HIS A 435 -2.18 -11.85 -16.61
CA HIS A 435 -0.87 -11.75 -17.27
C HIS A 435 -0.97 -11.99 -18.77
N ASN A 436 -0.34 -11.12 -19.56
CA ASN A 436 -0.38 -11.17 -21.03
C ASN A 436 0.98 -11.50 -21.67
N ASN A 437 2.05 -11.68 -20.87
CA ASN A 437 3.34 -12.15 -21.39
C ASN A 437 3.34 -13.68 -21.60
N LYS A 438 3.46 -14.13 -22.86
CA LYS A 438 3.47 -15.57 -23.24
C LYS A 438 4.60 -16.37 -22.60
N LYS A 439 5.70 -15.72 -22.19
CA LYS A 439 6.81 -16.39 -21.49
C LYS A 439 6.42 -16.84 -20.07
N LEU A 440 5.36 -16.29 -19.49
CA LEU A 440 4.79 -16.73 -18.22
C LEU A 440 3.83 -17.90 -18.44
N GLY A 441 4.35 -19.07 -18.82
CA GLY A 441 3.56 -20.19 -19.33
C GLY A 441 2.42 -20.71 -18.44
N ARG A 442 2.43 -20.45 -17.12
CA ARG A 442 1.32 -20.81 -16.21
C ARG A 442 0.36 -19.66 -15.92
N ALA A 443 0.86 -18.42 -15.95
CA ALA A 443 0.06 -17.24 -15.61
C ALA A 443 -0.61 -16.61 -16.83
N HIS A 444 -0.04 -16.79 -18.03
CA HIS A 444 -0.54 -16.21 -19.26
C HIS A 444 -1.99 -16.61 -19.54
N GLY A 445 -2.85 -15.62 -19.76
CA GLY A 445 -4.24 -15.85 -20.13
C GLY A 445 -5.13 -16.37 -18.99
N LYS A 446 -4.68 -16.30 -17.73
CA LYS A 446 -5.44 -16.78 -16.57
C LYS A 446 -6.07 -15.63 -15.79
N GLY A 447 -7.40 -15.59 -15.82
CA GLY A 447 -8.21 -14.59 -15.12
C GLY A 447 -8.06 -13.18 -15.68
N ALA A 448 -8.68 -12.20 -15.03
CA ALA A 448 -8.62 -10.79 -15.44
C ALA A 448 -7.69 -9.98 -14.53
N SER A 449 -7.15 -8.87 -15.05
CA SER A 449 -6.35 -7.89 -14.31
C SER A 449 -7.24 -6.79 -13.77
N ASP A 450 -7.22 -6.55 -12.46
CA ASP A 450 -7.87 -5.40 -11.83
C ASP A 450 -7.16 -4.09 -12.24
N THR A 451 -5.82 -4.09 -12.25
CA THR A 451 -5.01 -2.92 -12.65
C THR A 451 -5.35 -2.45 -14.06
N GLN A 452 -5.62 -3.38 -14.98
CA GLN A 452 -6.09 -3.05 -16.33
C GLN A 452 -7.40 -2.23 -16.32
N LEU A 453 -8.31 -2.53 -15.40
CA LEU A 453 -9.64 -1.93 -15.31
C LEU A 453 -9.65 -0.63 -14.47
N ILE A 454 -8.54 -0.29 -13.81
CA ILE A 454 -8.39 0.94 -13.02
C ILE A 454 -7.81 2.03 -13.93
N SER A 455 -8.68 2.68 -14.71
CA SER A 455 -8.30 3.77 -15.63
C SER A 455 -8.35 5.14 -14.97
N GLN A 456 -9.18 5.32 -13.94
CA GLN A 456 -9.29 6.56 -13.18
C GLN A 456 -8.71 6.39 -11.77
N VAL A 457 -8.10 7.44 -11.26
CA VAL A 457 -7.57 7.48 -9.89
C VAL A 457 -7.96 8.79 -9.21
N ALA A 458 -8.28 8.72 -7.93
CA ALA A 458 -8.39 9.91 -7.08
C ALA A 458 -7.05 10.10 -6.35
N ILE A 459 -6.54 11.31 -6.29
CA ILE A 459 -5.27 11.60 -5.61
C ILE A 459 -5.54 12.22 -4.26
N ASP A 460 -4.92 11.66 -3.21
CA ASP A 460 -4.92 12.28 -1.89
C ASP A 460 -4.07 13.56 -1.90
N PRO A 461 -4.67 14.74 -1.64
CA PRO A 461 -3.97 16.01 -1.76
C PRO A 461 -2.91 16.22 -0.67
N LEU A 462 -2.93 15.45 0.43
CA LEU A 462 -1.95 15.60 1.50
C LEU A 462 -0.64 14.88 1.16
N MET A 463 -0.74 13.61 0.76
CA MET A 463 0.43 12.72 0.62
C MET A 463 0.66 12.17 -0.78
N GLY A 464 -0.21 12.49 -1.75
CA GLY A 464 -0.09 12.03 -3.15
C GLY A 464 -0.53 10.59 -3.38
N GLY A 465 -1.27 10.00 -2.43
CA GLY A 465 -1.71 8.61 -2.47
C GLY A 465 -2.73 8.33 -3.58
N THR A 466 -2.59 7.20 -4.26
CA THR A 466 -3.43 6.83 -5.41
C THR A 466 -4.65 6.01 -5.00
N GLY A 467 -5.80 6.67 -4.90
CA GLY A 467 -7.11 6.06 -4.66
C GLY A 467 -7.62 5.31 -5.89
N MET A 468 -7.67 3.98 -5.80
CA MET A 468 -7.96 3.09 -6.94
C MET A 468 -9.36 2.47 -6.96
N ARG A 469 -10.14 2.59 -5.88
CA ARG A 469 -11.48 1.98 -5.72
C ARG A 469 -12.62 2.89 -6.20
N GLY A 470 -12.28 3.95 -6.94
CA GLY A 470 -13.21 4.84 -7.64
C GLY A 470 -13.67 4.32 -9.01
N ASN A 471 -13.25 3.12 -9.43
CA ASN A 471 -13.58 2.56 -10.74
C ASN A 471 -14.82 1.66 -10.68
N PHE A 472 -15.57 1.66 -11.78
CA PHE A 472 -16.80 0.89 -11.92
C PHE A 472 -16.70 -0.02 -13.14
N VAL A 473 -17.26 -1.21 -13.06
CA VAL A 473 -17.25 -2.18 -14.15
C VAL A 473 -18.64 -2.69 -14.46
N LYS A 474 -18.95 -2.87 -15.75
CA LYS A 474 -20.07 -3.68 -16.22
C LYS A 474 -19.59 -5.07 -16.61
N ILE A 475 -20.49 -6.04 -16.49
CA ILE A 475 -20.21 -7.45 -16.80
C ILE A 475 -20.67 -7.74 -18.23
N LEU A 476 -19.76 -8.24 -19.06
CA LEU A 476 -20.01 -8.64 -20.44
C LEU A 476 -20.08 -10.17 -20.54
N THR A 477 -21.20 -10.70 -21.02
CA THR A 477 -21.39 -12.15 -21.19
C THR A 477 -20.83 -12.68 -22.51
N GLU A 478 -20.57 -11.78 -23.46
CA GLU A 478 -19.99 -12.10 -24.77
C GLU A 478 -18.54 -11.64 -24.83
N ASN A 479 -17.74 -12.33 -25.65
CA ASN A 479 -16.34 -11.94 -25.86
C ASN A 479 -16.30 -10.64 -26.67
N PRO A 480 -15.80 -9.53 -26.10
CA PRO A 480 -15.81 -8.25 -26.78
C PRO A 480 -14.86 -8.18 -27.99
N THR A 481 -13.86 -9.06 -28.06
CA THR A 481 -12.94 -9.13 -29.22
C THR A 481 -13.56 -9.80 -30.46
N LYS A 482 -14.72 -10.47 -30.31
CA LYS A 482 -15.45 -11.03 -31.46
C LYS A 482 -16.34 -10.01 -32.16
N THR A 483 -16.70 -8.91 -31.48
CA THR A 483 -17.63 -7.90 -31.98
C THR A 483 -16.97 -6.77 -32.77
N THR A 484 -15.64 -6.72 -32.85
CA THR A 484 -14.88 -5.71 -33.61
C THR A 484 -14.67 -6.06 -35.10
N VAL A 485 -15.43 -7.02 -35.63
CA VAL A 485 -15.49 -7.33 -37.06
C VAL A 485 -16.89 -7.04 -37.56
N VAL A 486 -17.15 -5.79 -37.93
CA VAL A 486 -18.17 -5.39 -38.92
C VAL A 486 -17.60 -4.26 -39.75
#